data_AF-A0A7J3T2N0-F1
#
_entry.id   AF-A0A7J3T2N0-F1
#
_cell.length_a   1.000
_cell.length_b   1.000
_cell.length_c   1.000
_cell.angle_alpha   90.00
_cell.angle_beta   90.00
_cell.angle_gamma   90.00
#
_symmetry.space_group_name_H-M   'P 1'
#
loop_
_entity.id
_entity.type
_entity.pdbx_description
1 polymer ?
#
loop_
_entity_poly.entity_id
_entity_poly.type
_entity_poly.pdbx_seq_one_letter_code
_entity_poly.pdbx_strand_id
1 'polypeptide(L)'
;MMRTMVAADLKQKEEAEKPTGWAQTASNEELLCTPIEELLTKLGTSPSGLTSEQAEKLLQVYGRNEVAKKKKRTAIMRFALQFKSPLILILLFAGSIAGALGSLADSAIIFIIVVMSVILVYLQESKA
;
A
#
# COMPACT_ATOMS: atom_id res chain seq x y z
N MET A 1 38.38 13.10 10.01
CA MET A 1 37.83 12.76 8.68
C MET A 1 36.59 11.86 8.71
N MET A 2 36.23 11.21 9.84
CA MET A 2 35.03 10.35 9.93
C MET A 2 33.70 11.06 10.30
N ARG A 3 33.71 12.36 10.65
CA ARG A 3 32.50 13.08 11.07
C ARG A 3 31.64 13.61 9.91
N THR A 4 32.16 13.62 8.68
CA THR A 4 31.43 14.11 7.50
C THR A 4 30.64 13.03 6.77
N MET A 5 30.95 11.74 6.99
CA MET A 5 30.20 10.62 6.39
C MET A 5 28.85 10.39 7.09
N VAL A 6 28.80 10.51 8.42
CA VAL A 6 27.56 10.30 9.19
C VAL A 6 26.47 11.34 8.86
N ALA A 7 26.86 12.58 8.54
CA ALA A 7 25.90 13.63 8.20
C ALA A 7 25.23 13.41 6.83
N ALA A 8 25.91 12.74 5.89
CA ALA A 8 25.33 12.41 4.59
C ALA A 8 24.28 11.28 4.70
N ASP A 9 24.54 10.28 5.55
CA ASP A 9 23.60 9.19 5.82
C ASP A 9 22.32 9.66 6.51
N LEU A 10 22.40 10.66 7.40
CA LEU A 10 21.22 11.22 8.06
C LEU A 10 20.33 12.01 7.09
N LYS A 11 20.94 12.75 6.16
CA LYS A 11 20.22 13.52 5.13
C LYS A 11 19.49 12.60 4.14
N GLN A 12 20.07 11.43 3.87
CA GLN A 12 19.46 10.44 2.98
C GLN A 12 18.33 9.65 3.67
N LYS A 13 18.36 9.57 5.01
CA LYS A 13 17.29 8.95 5.81
C LYS A 13 16.03 9.83 5.90
N GLU A 14 16.17 11.15 5.90
CA GLU A 14 15.05 12.11 5.85
C GLU A 14 14.31 12.09 4.49
N GLU A 15 15.03 11.86 3.39
CA GLU A 15 14.43 11.93 2.05
C GLU A 15 13.66 10.65 1.66
N ALA A 16 13.91 9.54 2.35
CA ALA A 16 13.27 8.23 2.11
C ALA A 16 11.88 8.09 2.77
N GLU A 17 11.48 9.02 3.64
CA GLU A 17 10.21 8.99 4.37
C GLU A 17 9.27 10.14 3.96
N LYS A 18 9.29 10.56 2.69
CA LYS A 18 8.27 11.48 2.18
C LYS A 18 6.96 10.70 1.97
N PRO A 19 5.89 10.96 2.75
CA PRO A 19 4.63 10.23 2.61
C PRO A 19 4.02 10.52 1.23
N THR A 20 4.07 9.51 0.37
CA THR A 20 3.46 9.51 -0.95
C THR A 20 1.97 9.20 -0.81
N GLY A 21 1.18 10.23 -0.51
CA GLY A 21 -0.27 10.16 -0.63
C GLY A 21 -1.00 11.01 0.39
N TRP A 22 -1.79 11.98 -0.10
CA TRP A 22 -2.87 12.77 0.53
C TRP A 22 -2.66 13.40 1.93
N ALA A 23 -1.58 13.08 2.64
CA ALA A 23 -1.18 13.58 3.95
C ALA A 23 -0.15 14.72 3.84
N GLN A 24 -0.35 15.60 2.85
CA GLN A 24 0.42 16.85 2.72
C GLN A 24 -0.34 18.06 3.26
N THR A 25 -1.46 17.82 3.95
CA THR A 25 -2.04 18.79 4.88
C THR A 25 -1.03 19.03 6.00
N ALA A 26 -0.95 20.26 6.54
CA ALA A 26 -0.11 20.61 7.71
C ALA A 26 -0.06 19.42 8.68
N SER A 27 1.14 18.99 9.08
CA SER A 27 1.33 17.74 9.82
C SER A 27 0.29 17.66 10.91
N ASN A 28 -0.57 16.62 10.90
CA ASN A 28 -1.65 16.51 11.88
C ASN A 28 -1.10 16.61 13.32
N GLU A 29 0.17 16.25 13.50
CA GLU A 29 0.96 16.46 14.73
C GLU A 29 1.07 17.92 15.18
N GLU A 30 1.20 18.88 14.26
CA GLU A 30 1.18 20.32 14.56
C GLU A 30 -0.21 20.76 15.06
N LEU A 31 -1.28 20.26 14.43
CA LEU A 31 -2.66 20.57 14.82
C LEU A 31 -3.02 20.00 16.20
N LEU A 32 -2.46 18.85 16.58
CA LEU A 32 -2.74 18.21 17.88
C LEU A 32 -2.23 19.02 19.08
N CYS A 33 -1.21 19.86 18.89
CA CYS A 33 -0.60 20.65 19.95
C CYS A 33 -1.04 22.14 19.94
N THR A 34 -1.84 22.58 18.97
CA THR A 34 -2.34 23.95 18.92
C THR A 34 -3.53 24.19 19.87
N PRO A 35 -3.61 25.36 20.55
CA PRO A 35 -4.79 25.77 21.31
C PRO A 35 -6.06 25.79 20.44
N ILE A 36 -7.22 25.51 21.05
CA ILE A 36 -8.51 25.38 20.35
C ILE A 36 -8.87 26.64 19.56
N GLU A 37 -8.59 27.81 20.10
CA GLU A 37 -8.92 29.11 19.48
C GLU A 37 -8.14 29.32 18.17
N GLU A 38 -6.87 28.93 18.17
CA GLU A 38 -6.00 29.00 16.99
C GLU A 38 -6.38 27.91 15.98
N LEU A 39 -6.73 26.71 16.45
CA LEU A 39 -7.17 25.59 15.62
C LEU A 39 -8.48 25.90 14.88
N LEU A 40 -9.46 26.50 15.56
CA LEU A 40 -10.72 26.95 14.96
C LEU A 40 -10.48 27.98 13.86
N THR A 41 -9.55 28.91 14.10
CA THR A 41 -9.14 29.93 13.12
C THR A 41 -8.43 29.30 11.93
N LYS A 42 -7.48 28.38 12.15
CA LYS A 42 -6.75 27.66 11.09
C LYS A 42 -7.67 26.79 10.23
N LEU A 43 -8.66 26.13 10.84
CA LEU A 43 -9.64 25.29 10.13
C LEU A 43 -10.83 26.08 9.56
N GLY A 44 -10.92 27.39 9.82
CA GLY A 44 -12.01 28.24 9.35
C GLY A 44 -13.39 27.82 9.88
N THR A 45 -13.45 27.24 11.08
CA THR A 45 -14.67 26.74 11.71
C THR A 45 -14.93 27.47 13.03
N SER A 46 -16.18 27.41 13.51
CA SER A 46 -16.57 27.99 14.79
C SER A 46 -16.75 26.89 15.85
N PRO A 47 -16.87 27.25 17.15
CA PRO A 47 -17.25 26.33 18.21
C PRO A 47 -18.64 25.69 18.00
N SER A 48 -19.53 26.37 17.27
CA SER A 48 -20.86 25.86 16.90
C SER A 48 -20.85 25.00 15.63
N GLY A 49 -19.68 24.80 15.02
CA GLY A 49 -19.51 24.00 13.81
C GLY A 49 -19.74 24.78 12.51
N LEU A 50 -19.72 24.05 11.40
CA LEU A 50 -19.92 24.61 10.06
C LEU A 50 -21.41 24.82 9.77
N THR A 51 -21.74 25.88 9.02
CA THR A 51 -23.08 26.04 8.47
C THR A 51 -23.32 25.06 7.32
N SER A 52 -24.58 24.75 7.01
CA SER A 52 -24.92 23.86 5.88
C SER A 52 -24.36 24.36 4.55
N GLU A 53 -24.31 25.67 4.34
CA GLU A 53 -23.75 26.27 3.12
C GLU A 53 -22.22 26.10 3.06
N GLN A 54 -21.52 26.26 4.18
CA GLN A 54 -20.08 26.04 4.27
C GLN A 54 -19.74 24.55 4.08
N ALA A 55 -20.52 23.67 4.69
CA ALA A 55 -20.35 22.23 4.54
C ALA A 55 -20.52 21.78 3.08
N GLU A 56 -21.52 22.31 2.37
CA GLU A 56 -21.74 22.01 0.95
C GLU A 56 -20.57 22.49 0.07
N LYS A 57 -20.06 23.71 0.33
CA LYS A 57 -18.88 24.26 -0.37
C LYS A 57 -17.65 23.39 -0.13
N LEU A 58 -17.41 22.96 1.12
CA LEU A 58 -16.30 22.08 1.45
C LEU A 58 -16.44 20.70 0.81
N LEU A 59 -17.66 20.16 0.73
CA LEU A 59 -17.92 18.87 0.09
C LEU A 59 -17.65 18.92 -1.42
N GLN A 60 -17.86 20.05 -2.09
CA GLN A 60 -17.49 20.24 -3.50
C GLN A 60 -15.98 20.32 -3.71
N VAL A 61 -15.24 20.92 -2.76
CA VAL A 61 -13.77 21.09 -2.85
C VAL A 61 -13.02 19.81 -2.49
N TYR A 62 -13.38 19.18 -1.37
CA TYR A 62 -12.67 18.03 -0.81
C TYR A 62 -13.29 16.68 -1.20
N GLY A 63 -14.53 16.69 -1.71
CA GLY A 63 -15.29 15.49 -1.97
C GLY A 63 -15.85 14.85 -0.70
N ARG A 64 -16.54 13.73 -0.88
CA ARG A 64 -17.02 12.91 0.24
C ARG A 64 -15.82 12.30 0.95
N ASN A 65 -15.85 12.30 2.27
CA ASN A 65 -14.87 11.60 3.12
C ASN A 65 -15.10 10.07 3.04
N GLU A 66 -14.87 9.51 1.85
CA GLU A 66 -14.97 8.09 1.57
C GLU A 66 -13.64 7.59 1.02
N VAL A 67 -13.17 6.48 1.58
CA VAL A 67 -11.98 5.81 1.06
C VAL A 67 -12.27 5.36 -0.37
N ALA A 68 -11.42 5.76 -1.31
CA ALA A 68 -11.54 5.36 -2.71
C ALA A 68 -11.72 3.84 -2.80
N LYS A 69 -12.87 3.41 -3.34
CA LYS A 69 -13.12 1.99 -3.61
C LYS A 69 -12.09 1.52 -4.62
N LYS A 70 -11.04 0.84 -4.16
CA LYS A 70 -10.08 0.17 -5.04
C LYS A 70 -10.91 -0.71 -5.98
N LYS A 71 -10.78 -0.49 -7.31
CA LYS A 71 -11.42 -1.35 -8.31
C LYS A 71 -11.10 -2.79 -7.91
N LYS A 72 -12.12 -3.57 -7.53
CA LYS A 72 -11.96 -5.00 -7.22
C LYS A 72 -11.41 -5.63 -8.49
N ARG A 73 -10.09 -5.88 -8.54
CA ARG A 73 -9.51 -6.62 -9.65
C ARG A 73 -10.13 -8.01 -9.59
N THR A 74 -10.71 -8.43 -10.70
CA THR A 74 -11.34 -9.75 -10.82
C THR A 74 -10.33 -10.83 -10.45
N ALA A 75 -10.79 -11.88 -9.76
CA ALA A 75 -9.89 -12.91 -9.22
C ALA A 75 -9.02 -13.58 -10.32
N ILE A 76 -9.57 -13.72 -11.53
CA ILE A 76 -8.85 -14.21 -12.71
C ILE A 76 -7.69 -13.28 -13.11
N MET A 77 -7.89 -11.97 -13.05
CA MET A 77 -6.85 -10.97 -13.34
C MET A 77 -5.72 -11.03 -12.31
N ARG A 78 -6.04 -11.31 -11.04
CA ARG A 78 -5.04 -11.50 -9.97
C ARG A 78 -4.24 -12.79 -10.15
N PHE A 79 -4.92 -13.90 -10.49
CA PHE A 79 -4.28 -15.17 -10.83
C PHE A 79 -3.29 -15.02 -12.00
N ALA A 80 -3.70 -14.33 -13.07
CA ALA A 80 -2.83 -14.04 -14.21
C ALA A 80 -1.63 -13.14 -13.82
N LEU A 81 -1.82 -12.20 -12.90
CA LEU A 81 -0.74 -11.35 -12.39
C LEU A 81 0.28 -12.14 -11.56
N GLN A 82 -0.15 -13.21 -10.91
CA GLN A 82 0.67 -14.04 -10.04
C GLN A 82 1.75 -14.81 -10.84
N PHE A 83 1.50 -15.14 -12.11
CA PHE A 83 2.53 -15.67 -13.03
C PHE A 83 3.65 -14.67 -13.34
N LYS A 84 3.42 -13.36 -13.15
CA LYS A 84 4.45 -12.33 -13.28
C LYS A 84 5.22 -12.09 -11.98
N SER A 85 4.84 -12.76 -10.90
CA SER A 85 5.58 -12.69 -9.64
C SER A 85 6.97 -13.32 -9.82
N PRO A 86 8.06 -12.61 -9.48
CA PRO A 86 9.42 -13.15 -9.56
C PRO A 86 9.55 -14.50 -8.86
N LEU A 87 8.86 -14.69 -7.73
CA LEU A 87 8.88 -15.93 -6.97
C LEU A 87 8.33 -17.11 -7.78
N ILE A 88 7.18 -16.95 -8.43
CA ILE A 88 6.56 -18.04 -9.20
C ILE A 88 7.39 -18.39 -10.42
N LEU A 89 7.98 -17.39 -11.08
CA LEU A 89 8.90 -17.63 -12.19
C LEU A 89 10.11 -18.46 -11.75
N ILE A 90 10.68 -18.16 -10.58
CA ILE A 90 11.79 -18.93 -10.00
C ILE A 90 11.36 -20.38 -9.72
N LEU A 91 10.18 -20.61 -9.14
CA LEU A 91 9.70 -21.97 -8.85
C LEU A 91 9.40 -22.76 -10.13
N LEU A 92 8.81 -22.11 -11.14
CA LEU A 92 8.53 -22.74 -12.43
C LEU A 92 9.83 -23.15 -13.13
N PHE A 93 10.86 -22.28 -13.06
CA PHE A 93 12.18 -22.55 -13.58
C PHE A 93 12.88 -23.69 -12.83
N ALA A 94 12.83 -23.68 -11.49
CA ALA A 94 13.40 -24.74 -10.66
C ALA A 94 12.73 -26.11 -10.93
N GLY A 95 11.40 -26.15 -11.00
CA GLY A 95 10.66 -27.37 -11.35
C GLY A 95 10.98 -27.88 -12.75
N SER A 96 11.21 -26.97 -13.71
CA SER A 96 11.62 -27.31 -15.08
C SER A 96 13.03 -27.91 -15.12
N ILE A 97 14.00 -27.32 -14.39
CA ILE A 97 15.35 -27.86 -14.26
C ILE A 97 15.32 -29.24 -13.60
N ALA A 98 14.58 -29.40 -12.48
CA ALA A 98 14.46 -30.68 -11.79
C ALA A 98 13.90 -31.78 -12.70
N GLY A 99 12.92 -31.44 -13.55
CA GLY A 99 12.37 -32.34 -14.55
C GLY A 99 13.40 -32.70 -15.64
N ALA A 100 14.17 -31.72 -16.11
CA ALA A 100 15.24 -31.93 -17.09
C ALA A 100 16.39 -32.80 -16.54
N LEU A 101 16.65 -32.77 -15.23
CA LEU A 101 17.61 -33.66 -14.55
C LEU A 101 17.11 -35.11 -14.41
N GLY A 102 15.88 -35.41 -14.84
CA GLY A 102 15.30 -36.76 -14.81
C GLY A 102 14.62 -37.13 -13.50
N SER A 103 14.59 -36.23 -12.50
CA SER A 103 13.83 -36.45 -11.27
C SER A 103 12.39 -35.96 -11.43
N LEU A 104 11.57 -36.81 -12.06
CA LEU A 104 10.13 -36.57 -12.22
C LEU A 104 9.43 -36.38 -10.86
N ALA A 105 9.90 -37.08 -9.82
CA ALA A 105 9.36 -36.96 -8.46
C ALA A 105 9.59 -35.55 -7.89
N ASP A 106 10.81 -35.03 -7.97
CA ASP A 106 11.13 -33.70 -7.42
C ASP A 106 10.44 -32.59 -8.20
N SER A 107 10.40 -32.70 -9.54
CA SER A 107 9.66 -31.77 -10.38
C SER A 107 8.16 -31.76 -10.03
N ALA A 108 7.55 -32.93 -9.89
CA ALA A 108 6.13 -33.06 -9.55
C ALA A 108 5.80 -32.42 -8.20
N ILE A 109 6.65 -32.62 -7.17
CA ILE A 109 6.46 -32.01 -5.85
C ILE A 109 6.46 -30.48 -5.96
N ILE A 110 7.42 -29.89 -6.69
CA ILE A 110 7.52 -28.44 -6.87
C ILE A 110 6.26 -27.91 -7.57
N PHE A 111 5.82 -28.55 -8.66
CA PHE A 111 4.61 -28.14 -9.38
C PHE A 111 3.35 -28.22 -8.51
N ILE A 112 3.19 -29.29 -7.72
CA ILE A 112 2.06 -29.44 -6.80
C ILE A 112 2.05 -28.32 -5.75
N ILE A 113 3.19 -28.00 -5.15
CA ILE A 113 3.30 -26.93 -4.16
C ILE A 113 2.92 -25.58 -4.77
N VAL A 114 3.39 -25.27 -5.98
CA VAL A 114 3.03 -24.03 -6.70
C VAL A 114 1.52 -23.98 -6.93
N VAL A 115 0.92 -25.03 -7.47
CA VAL A 115 -0.52 -25.08 -7.75
C VAL A 115 -1.33 -24.91 -6.46
N MET A 116 -0.96 -25.61 -5.39
CA MET A 116 -1.62 -25.46 -4.08
C MET A 116 -1.48 -24.05 -3.53
N SER A 117 -0.30 -23.44 -3.63
CA SER A 117 -0.07 -22.07 -3.12
C SER A 117 -0.99 -21.05 -3.81
N VAL A 118 -1.20 -21.19 -5.11
CA VAL A 118 -2.06 -20.31 -5.88
C VAL A 118 -3.54 -20.54 -5.56
N ILE A 119 -3.96 -21.81 -5.38
CA ILE A 119 -5.33 -22.15 -4.95
C ILE A 119 -5.62 -21.56 -3.55
N LEU A 120 -4.70 -21.69 -2.60
CA LEU A 120 -4.87 -21.14 -1.26
C LEU A 120 -5.05 -19.62 -1.28
N VAL A 121 -4.21 -18.92 -2.04
CA VAL A 121 -4.33 -17.46 -2.22
C VAL A 121 -5.67 -17.08 -2.83
N TYR A 122 -6.11 -17.83 -3.85
CA TYR A 122 -7.42 -17.61 -4.48
C TYR A 122 -8.57 -17.79 -3.49
N LEU A 123 -8.55 -18.86 -2.68
CA LEU A 123 -9.59 -19.14 -1.70
C LEU A 123 -9.61 -18.10 -0.57
N GLN A 124 -8.45 -17.64 -0.10
CA GLN A 124 -8.35 -16.58 0.91
C GLN A 124 -8.92 -15.26 0.41
N GLU A 125 -8.61 -14.88 -0.82
CA GLU A 125 -9.12 -13.64 -1.44
C GLU A 125 -10.62 -13.73 -1.73
N SER A 126 -11.15 -14.92 -2.02
CA SER A 126 -12.60 -15.12 -2.24
C SER A 126 -13.45 -15.02 -0.98
N LYS A 127 -12.82 -15.19 0.21
CA LYS A 127 -13.49 -15.15 1.52
C LYS A 127 -13.42 -13.77 2.19
N ALA A 128 -12.56 -12.87 1.73
CA ALA A 128 -12.39 -11.51 2.25
C ALA A 128 -13.17 -10.47 1.41
#